data_AF-A4S3A5-F1
#
_entry.id   AF-A4S3A5-F1
#
_cell.length_a   1.000
_cell.length_b   1.000
_cell.length_c   1.000
_cell.angle_alpha   90.00
_cell.angle_beta   90.00
_cell.angle_gamma   90.00
#
_symmetry.space_group_name_H-M   'P 1'
#
loop_
_entity.id
_entity.type
_entity.pdbx_description
1 polymer ?
#
loop_
_entity_poly.entity_id
_entity_poly.type
_entity_poly.pdbx_seq_one_letter_code
_entity_poly.pdbx_strand_id
1 'polypeptide(L)'
;MASPFGDAGAAKTSVDPFASSASRSRTSEATTTRAKNAVDATPRARAPAYRAWDDVEVFEVPETLRRDGAARNERFVEHVSLEGLFGATFADAFHDDASFRTDVRRAMRKDLFVPDENLSAEANAAMSALSSSVHVNWFESRTGYAALSALFASRGIEDVTGERFIRALGGLCGEPRHGTLIDIASPVGARKISHSWHQDSGYDRLTVMLGFPAAAPSESMGLPSGVGVFSHAVKLSHALRRPSPPGAVLQWEDVASARDVRLDARFVARPAFARHREIIVYRDSSILHSAPDVAHREAVWRFM
;
A
#
# COMPACT_ATOMS: atom_id res chain seq x y z
N MET A 1 -6.19 45.18 2.80
CA MET A 1 -6.52 43.90 2.12
C MET A 1 -5.45 42.91 2.54
N ALA A 2 -5.84 41.91 3.33
CA ALA A 2 -4.94 41.02 4.05
C ALA A 2 -4.73 39.70 3.29
N SER A 3 -3.50 39.19 3.36
CA SER A 3 -3.11 37.84 2.93
C SER A 3 -3.86 36.78 3.75
N PRO A 4 -4.44 35.73 3.13
CA PRO A 4 -5.18 34.69 3.85
C PRO A 4 -4.29 33.63 4.51
N PHE A 5 -2.96 33.73 4.43
CA PHE A 5 -2.04 32.82 5.09
C PHE A 5 -1.11 33.63 6.00
N GLY A 6 -1.50 33.70 7.27
CA GLY A 6 -0.70 34.32 8.33
C GLY A 6 0.47 33.42 8.70
N ASP A 7 1.63 34.05 8.89
CA ASP A 7 2.81 33.50 9.53
C ASP A 7 2.44 32.88 10.89
N ALA A 8 2.63 31.56 10.99
CA ALA A 8 2.70 30.86 12.26
C ALA A 8 3.96 30.00 12.25
N GLY A 9 4.87 30.34 13.18
CA GLY A 9 6.22 29.83 13.28
C GLY A 9 6.33 28.31 13.38
N ALA A 10 7.48 27.84 12.90
CA ALA A 10 7.92 26.46 12.93
C ALA A 10 7.90 25.85 14.35
N ALA A 11 7.07 24.82 14.52
CA ALA A 11 7.27 23.80 15.55
C ALA A 11 7.63 22.48 14.85
N LYS A 12 8.92 22.16 14.81
CA LYS A 12 9.44 20.86 14.37
C LYS A 12 8.99 19.79 15.36
N THR A 13 8.04 18.94 14.97
CA THR A 13 7.84 17.61 15.56
C THR A 13 7.41 16.63 14.48
N SER A 14 8.37 16.15 13.67
CA SER A 14 8.18 14.94 12.87
C SER A 14 8.33 13.74 13.81
N VAL A 15 7.22 13.32 14.41
CA VAL A 15 7.18 12.04 15.12
C VAL A 15 6.79 10.99 14.09
N ASP A 16 7.74 10.15 13.72
CA ASP A 16 7.48 8.91 12.98
C ASP A 16 6.65 7.97 13.88
N PRO A 17 5.38 7.67 13.54
CA PRO A 17 4.52 6.84 14.37
C PRO A 17 4.92 5.35 14.36
N PHE A 18 5.95 4.94 13.61
CA PHE A 18 6.39 3.54 13.50
C PHE A 18 7.78 3.26 14.10
N ALA A 19 8.45 4.24 14.73
CA ALA A 19 9.83 4.12 15.19
C ALA A 19 10.05 3.50 16.59
N SER A 20 9.03 2.95 17.28
CA SER A 20 9.22 2.40 18.64
C SER A 20 8.83 0.93 18.79
N SER A 21 9.76 0.03 18.46
CA SER A 21 9.81 -1.28 19.10
C SER A 21 11.21 -1.90 18.99
N ALA A 22 12.18 -1.27 19.64
CA ALA A 22 13.49 -1.87 19.88
C ALA A 22 13.76 -1.99 21.39
N SER A 23 13.74 -3.23 21.85
CA SER A 23 14.57 -3.79 22.94
C SER A 23 14.55 -3.09 24.31
N ARG A 24 13.71 -3.61 25.21
CA ARG A 24 14.06 -3.64 26.64
C ARG A 24 14.45 -5.07 27.03
N SER A 25 15.77 -5.26 27.16
CA SER A 25 16.39 -6.37 27.87
C SER A 25 15.84 -6.45 29.29
N ARG A 26 15.30 -7.61 29.67
CA ARG A 26 15.18 -8.04 31.05
C ARG A 26 15.78 -9.42 31.17
N THR A 27 16.88 -9.47 31.89
CA THR A 27 17.43 -10.65 32.54
C THR A 27 16.43 -11.19 33.55
N SER A 28 16.09 -12.48 33.46
CA SER A 28 15.76 -13.28 34.64
C SER A 28 16.03 -14.76 34.37
N GLU A 29 16.54 -15.39 35.41
CA GLU A 29 17.24 -16.66 35.47
C GLU A 29 16.40 -17.89 35.10
N ALA A 30 17.13 -18.95 34.78
CA ALA A 30 16.64 -20.29 34.52
C ALA A 30 15.93 -20.89 35.75
N THR A 31 14.80 -21.57 35.50
CA THR A 31 14.43 -22.75 36.28
C THR A 31 13.72 -23.73 35.36
N THR A 32 14.39 -24.86 35.15
CA THR A 32 13.88 -26.06 34.47
C THR A 32 12.76 -26.70 35.26
N THR A 33 11.61 -26.97 34.61
CA THR A 33 10.80 -28.14 34.98
C THR A 33 10.06 -28.68 33.76
N ARG A 34 10.33 -29.96 33.50
CA ARG A 34 9.85 -30.76 32.38
C ARG A 34 8.47 -31.32 32.74
N ALA A 35 7.43 -30.98 31.99
CA ALA A 35 6.16 -31.69 32.03
C ALA A 35 5.67 -31.95 30.61
N LYS A 36 5.74 -33.23 30.21
CA LYS A 36 5.01 -33.79 29.07
C LYS A 36 3.53 -33.67 29.38
N ASN A 37 2.72 -33.13 28.47
CA ASN A 37 1.30 -33.41 28.41
C ASN A 37 0.76 -33.29 26.98
N ALA A 38 -0.27 -34.09 26.75
CA ALA A 38 -0.75 -34.59 25.48
C ALA A 38 -1.14 -33.53 24.46
N VAL A 39 -0.93 -33.89 23.20
CA VAL A 39 -1.39 -33.18 22.02
C VAL A 39 -2.91 -33.37 21.93
N ASP A 40 -3.67 -32.48 22.54
CA ASP A 40 -5.07 -32.27 22.17
C ASP A 40 -5.06 -31.61 20.79
N ALA A 41 -5.36 -32.42 19.77
CA ALA A 41 -5.58 -31.96 18.41
C ALA A 41 -6.90 -31.17 18.37
N THR A 42 -6.84 -29.91 18.81
CA THR A 42 -7.84 -28.92 18.44
C THR A 42 -7.89 -28.88 16.91
N PRO A 43 -9.08 -28.89 16.28
CA PRO A 43 -9.15 -28.73 14.84
C PRO A 43 -8.43 -27.42 14.49
N ARG A 44 -7.33 -27.50 13.72
CA ARG A 44 -6.69 -26.31 13.16
C ARG A 44 -7.82 -25.53 12.50
N ALA A 45 -8.09 -24.33 13.01
CA ALA A 45 -9.02 -23.41 12.39
C ALA A 45 -8.67 -23.40 10.90
N ARG A 46 -9.63 -23.84 10.07
CA ARG A 46 -9.43 -23.94 8.64
C ARG A 46 -8.94 -22.57 8.19
N ALA A 47 -7.75 -22.49 7.60
CA ALA A 47 -7.20 -21.23 7.13
C ALA A 47 -8.31 -20.50 6.36
N PRO A 48 -8.56 -19.21 6.63
CA PRO A 48 -9.68 -18.50 6.01
C PRO A 48 -9.57 -18.70 4.49
N ALA A 49 -10.62 -19.25 3.89
CA ALA A 49 -10.64 -19.50 2.46
C ALA A 49 -10.39 -18.16 1.74
N TYR A 50 -9.37 -18.12 0.88
CA TYR A 50 -9.09 -16.95 0.05
C TYR A 50 -10.35 -16.61 -0.75
N ARG A 51 -10.82 -15.36 -0.63
CA ARG A 51 -11.97 -14.85 -1.37
C ARG A 51 -11.52 -13.76 -2.32
N ALA A 52 -11.97 -13.86 -3.57
CA ALA A 52 -11.75 -12.82 -4.56
C ALA A 52 -12.56 -11.57 -4.18
N TRP A 53 -12.24 -10.46 -4.84
CA TRP A 53 -12.88 -9.17 -4.63
C TRP A 53 -14.42 -9.19 -4.75
N ASP A 54 -14.90 -9.90 -5.77
CA ASP A 54 -16.31 -9.98 -6.10
C ASP A 54 -17.08 -10.96 -5.19
N ASP A 55 -16.38 -11.86 -4.49
CA ASP A 55 -16.97 -12.91 -3.65
C ASP A 55 -17.18 -12.50 -2.18
N VAL A 56 -16.69 -11.31 -1.79
CA VAL A 56 -16.83 -10.82 -0.41
C VAL A 56 -18.02 -9.89 -0.26
N GLU A 57 -18.62 -9.93 0.92
CA GLU A 57 -19.75 -9.05 1.27
C GLU A 57 -19.26 -7.60 1.46
N VAL A 58 -20.17 -6.64 1.24
CA VAL A 58 -19.95 -5.26 1.70
C VAL A 58 -20.17 -5.23 3.20
N PHE A 59 -19.18 -4.73 3.95
CA PHE A 59 -19.32 -4.51 5.37
C PHE A 59 -20.32 -3.39 5.63
N GLU A 60 -21.45 -3.74 6.24
CA GLU A 60 -22.45 -2.76 6.66
C GLU A 60 -21.92 -1.98 7.86
N VAL A 61 -21.44 -0.77 7.59
CA VAL A 61 -20.92 0.14 8.60
C VAL A 61 -22.07 0.48 9.57
N PRO A 62 -21.94 0.19 10.88
CA PRO A 62 -22.94 0.56 11.87
C PRO A 62 -23.20 2.07 11.87
N GLU A 63 -24.45 2.49 12.09
CA GLU A 63 -24.83 3.92 12.06
C GLU A 63 -23.95 4.79 12.96
N THR A 64 -23.59 4.29 14.14
CA THR A 64 -22.70 5.00 15.08
C THR A 64 -21.29 5.25 14.56
N LEU A 65 -20.87 4.50 13.53
CA LEU A 65 -19.56 4.62 12.87
C LEU A 65 -19.64 5.33 11.53
N ARG A 66 -20.85 5.65 11.03
CA ARG A 66 -21.02 6.37 9.76
C ARG A 66 -20.65 7.83 9.94
N ARG A 67 -20.02 8.41 8.93
CA ARG A 67 -19.94 9.85 8.78
C ARG A 67 -21.36 10.41 8.57
N ASP A 68 -21.67 11.49 9.26
CA ASP A 68 -22.99 12.11 9.21
C ASP A 68 -23.32 12.52 7.76
N GLY A 69 -24.50 12.15 7.29
CA GLY A 69 -24.97 12.42 5.92
C GLY A 69 -24.25 11.64 4.81
N ALA A 70 -23.37 10.69 5.14
CA ALA A 70 -22.69 9.90 4.12
C ALA A 70 -23.69 9.02 3.35
N ALA A 71 -23.65 9.13 2.02
CA ALA A 71 -24.37 8.22 1.13
C ALA A 71 -23.77 6.81 1.17
N ARG A 72 -24.57 5.82 0.76
CA ARG A 72 -24.09 4.45 0.58
C ARG A 72 -23.07 4.41 -0.57
N ASN A 73 -21.96 3.71 -0.36
CA ASN A 73 -20.99 3.43 -1.41
C ASN A 73 -21.51 2.32 -2.33
N GLU A 74 -21.52 2.60 -3.64
CA GLU A 74 -21.93 1.65 -4.69
C GLU A 74 -20.74 1.15 -5.52
N ARG A 75 -19.60 1.85 -5.45
CA ARG A 75 -18.37 1.55 -6.16
C ARG A 75 -17.20 1.54 -5.18
N PHE A 76 -16.23 0.66 -5.43
CA PHE A 76 -15.19 0.35 -4.46
C PHE A 76 -13.79 0.37 -5.08
N VAL A 77 -13.53 -0.56 -6.01
CA VAL A 77 -12.27 -0.64 -6.76
C VAL A 77 -12.57 -0.59 -8.24
N GLU A 78 -11.77 0.19 -8.95
CA GLU A 78 -11.64 0.17 -10.40
C GLU A 78 -10.28 -0.43 -10.77
N HIS A 79 -10.27 -1.26 -11.80
CA HIS A 79 -9.05 -1.82 -12.36
C HIS A 79 -8.66 -1.03 -13.61
N VAL A 80 -7.39 -0.65 -13.68
CA VAL A 80 -6.80 0.01 -14.84
C VAL A 80 -5.67 -0.88 -15.37
N SER A 81 -5.57 -0.95 -16.70
CA SER A 81 -4.56 -1.77 -17.37
C SER A 81 -3.31 -0.96 -17.70
N LEU A 82 -2.14 -1.56 -17.53
CA LEU A 82 -0.88 -0.95 -18.03
C LEU A 82 -0.89 -0.82 -19.55
N GLU A 83 -1.45 -1.81 -20.24
CA GLU A 83 -1.61 -1.77 -21.69
C GLU A 83 -2.47 -0.60 -22.15
N GLY A 84 -3.58 -0.32 -21.46
CA GLY A 84 -4.45 0.81 -21.80
C GLY A 84 -3.78 2.17 -21.60
N LEU A 85 -2.82 2.29 -20.69
CA LEU A 85 -2.10 3.54 -20.42
C LEU A 85 -0.84 3.71 -21.28
N PHE A 86 -0.12 2.61 -21.52
CA PHE A 86 1.27 2.61 -21.99
C PHE A 86 1.53 1.68 -23.18
N GLY A 87 0.49 1.00 -23.69
CA GLY A 87 0.59 0.10 -24.83
C GLY A 87 1.04 -1.32 -24.47
N ALA A 88 0.84 -2.24 -25.41
CA ALA A 88 1.13 -3.67 -25.24
C ALA A 88 2.61 -3.94 -24.95
N THR A 89 3.53 -3.26 -25.65
CA THR A 89 4.98 -3.44 -25.47
C THR A 89 5.41 -3.17 -24.02
N PHE A 90 4.87 -2.11 -23.39
CA PHE A 90 5.15 -1.82 -21.99
C PHE A 90 4.56 -2.90 -21.08
N ALA A 91 3.30 -3.27 -21.30
CA ALA A 91 2.61 -4.24 -20.47
C ALA A 91 3.28 -5.62 -20.54
N ASP A 92 3.69 -6.08 -21.71
CA ASP A 92 4.40 -7.34 -21.92
C ASP A 92 5.74 -7.33 -21.20
N ALA A 93 6.55 -6.28 -21.37
CA ALA A 93 7.79 -6.14 -20.63
C ALA A 93 7.56 -6.16 -19.10
N PHE A 94 6.49 -5.52 -18.61
CA PHE A 94 6.17 -5.48 -17.20
C PHE A 94 5.75 -6.84 -16.64
N HIS A 95 4.99 -7.65 -17.39
CA HIS A 95 4.58 -8.99 -16.94
C HIS A 95 5.71 -10.01 -17.06
N ASP A 96 6.39 -10.03 -18.19
CA ASP A 96 7.26 -11.13 -18.58
C ASP A 96 8.68 -11.00 -18.00
N ASP A 97 9.09 -9.80 -17.59
CA ASP A 97 10.45 -9.54 -17.10
C ASP A 97 10.47 -8.95 -15.68
N ALA A 98 10.84 -9.80 -14.71
CA ALA A 98 11.05 -9.38 -13.32
C ALA A 98 12.21 -8.38 -13.16
N SER A 99 13.26 -8.50 -13.98
CA SER A 99 14.37 -7.54 -13.94
C SER A 99 13.92 -6.16 -14.38
N PHE A 100 13.07 -6.07 -15.40
CA PHE A 100 12.48 -4.81 -15.85
C PHE A 100 11.67 -4.14 -14.74
N ARG A 101 10.81 -4.88 -14.03
CA ARG A 101 10.06 -4.36 -12.87
C ARG A 101 10.98 -3.81 -11.79
N THR A 102 12.03 -4.54 -11.44
CA THR A 102 13.06 -4.08 -10.49
C THR A 102 13.77 -2.82 -10.99
N ASP A 103 14.10 -2.73 -12.27
CA ASP A 103 14.78 -1.56 -12.84
C ASP A 103 13.86 -0.33 -12.91
N VAL A 104 12.55 -0.50 -13.13
CA VAL A 104 11.55 0.57 -13.02
C VAL A 104 11.59 1.18 -11.62
N ARG A 105 11.69 0.35 -10.58
CA ARG A 105 11.84 0.81 -9.18
C ARG A 105 13.12 1.59 -8.95
N ARG A 106 14.24 1.11 -9.47
CA ARG A 106 15.54 1.81 -9.36
C ARG A 106 15.51 3.16 -10.07
N ALA A 107 14.98 3.19 -11.29
CA ALA A 107 14.89 4.38 -12.11
C ALA A 107 14.00 5.46 -11.44
N MET A 108 12.82 5.08 -10.94
CA MET A 108 11.95 5.98 -10.18
C MET A 108 12.67 6.59 -8.97
N ARG A 109 13.38 5.77 -8.19
CA ARG A 109 14.15 6.25 -7.03
C ARG A 109 15.25 7.23 -7.44
N LYS A 110 15.95 6.97 -8.54
CA LYS A 110 16.97 7.89 -9.06
C LYS A 110 16.37 9.24 -9.50
N ASP A 111 15.15 9.23 -10.03
CA ASP A 111 14.50 10.43 -10.55
C ASP A 111 13.76 11.26 -9.50
N LEU A 112 13.26 10.63 -8.43
CA LEU A 112 12.36 11.25 -7.45
C LEU A 112 12.88 11.29 -6.01
N PHE A 113 13.86 10.46 -5.64
CA PHE A 113 14.43 10.53 -4.29
C PHE A 113 15.28 11.78 -4.13
N VAL A 114 15.01 12.55 -3.08
CA VAL A 114 15.81 13.70 -2.68
C VAL A 114 16.56 13.31 -1.41
N PRO A 115 17.91 13.28 -1.44
CA PRO A 115 18.70 13.00 -0.25
C PRO A 115 18.44 14.00 0.87
N ASP A 116 18.37 13.53 2.11
CA ASP A 116 18.34 14.38 3.29
C ASP A 116 19.76 14.83 3.62
N GLU A 117 20.01 16.14 3.55
CA GLU A 117 21.31 16.77 3.82
C GLU A 117 21.77 16.61 5.27
N ASN A 118 20.86 16.26 6.19
CA ASN A 118 21.17 16.02 7.60
C ASN A 118 21.62 14.56 7.87
N LEU A 119 21.54 13.68 6.88
CA LEU A 119 21.90 12.27 7.01
C LEU A 119 23.21 11.96 6.29
N SER A 120 23.91 10.91 6.74
CA SER A 120 25.13 10.45 6.07
C SER A 120 24.82 9.92 4.67
N ALA A 121 25.85 9.80 3.83
CA ALA A 121 25.72 9.20 2.50
C ALA A 121 25.21 7.75 2.58
N GLU A 122 25.68 6.99 3.57
CA GLU A 122 25.27 5.61 3.82
C GLU A 122 23.80 5.53 4.24
N ALA A 123 23.34 6.45 5.10
CA ALA A 123 21.95 6.51 5.52
C ALA A 123 21.01 6.85 4.34
N ASN A 124 21.39 7.83 3.52
CA ASN A 124 20.66 8.16 2.29
C ASN A 124 20.65 6.98 1.28
N ALA A 125 21.77 6.27 1.14
CA ALA A 125 21.85 5.07 0.31
C ALA A 125 20.94 3.95 0.85
N ALA A 126 20.88 3.76 2.16
CA ALA A 126 19.99 2.78 2.79
C ALA A 126 18.51 3.13 2.60
N MET A 127 18.14 4.41 2.74
CA MET A 127 16.76 4.88 2.51
C MET A 127 16.32 4.71 1.05
N SER A 128 17.23 4.99 0.12
CA SER A 128 16.97 4.84 -1.32
C SER A 128 17.10 3.39 -1.82
N ALA A 129 17.53 2.44 -0.99
CA ALA A 129 17.64 1.02 -1.37
C ALA A 129 16.26 0.37 -1.60
N LEU A 130 16.19 -0.58 -2.55
CA LEU A 130 14.95 -1.28 -2.91
C LEU A 130 14.31 -2.10 -1.77
N SER A 131 15.11 -2.46 -0.76
CA SER A 131 14.67 -3.15 0.45
C SER A 131 13.95 -2.24 1.45
N SER A 132 14.12 -0.92 1.33
CA SER A 132 13.44 0.07 2.17
C SER A 132 12.18 0.56 1.49
N SER A 133 11.12 0.88 2.24
CA SER A 133 10.05 1.69 1.68
C SER A 133 10.53 3.14 1.54
N VAL A 134 10.16 3.82 0.44
CA VAL A 134 10.54 5.22 0.22
C VAL A 134 9.31 6.04 -0.15
N HIS A 135 9.28 7.26 0.37
CA HIS A 135 8.24 8.24 0.12
C HIS A 135 8.85 9.37 -0.71
N VAL A 136 8.24 9.71 -1.84
CA VAL A 136 8.71 10.76 -2.74
C VAL A 136 7.54 11.63 -3.18
N ASN A 137 7.85 12.86 -3.59
CA ASN A 137 6.89 13.72 -4.27
C ASN A 137 6.94 13.43 -5.78
N TRP A 138 5.82 13.01 -6.37
CA TRP A 138 5.76 12.68 -7.80
C TRP A 138 5.41 13.86 -8.70
N PHE A 139 5.08 15.03 -8.15
CA PHE A 139 4.86 16.23 -8.97
C PHE A 139 6.15 16.80 -9.56
N GLU A 140 7.26 16.60 -8.86
CA GLU A 140 8.54 17.23 -9.16
C GLU A 140 9.62 16.16 -9.29
N SER A 141 10.40 16.24 -10.36
CA SER A 141 11.60 15.42 -10.55
C SER A 141 12.78 16.34 -10.82
N ARG A 142 13.85 16.18 -10.05
CA ARG A 142 15.09 16.97 -10.23
C ARG A 142 15.83 16.62 -11.51
N THR A 143 15.60 15.42 -12.04
CA THR A 143 16.26 14.89 -13.24
C THR A 143 15.37 14.98 -14.47
N GLY A 144 14.13 15.48 -14.34
CA GLY A 144 13.15 15.44 -15.43
C GLY A 144 12.80 14.01 -15.85
N TYR A 145 12.76 13.06 -14.92
CA TYR A 145 12.42 11.66 -15.17
C TYR A 145 13.36 10.96 -16.18
N ALA A 146 14.64 11.37 -16.22
CA ALA A 146 15.61 10.91 -17.20
C ALA A 146 15.96 9.42 -17.05
N ALA A 147 16.04 8.89 -15.83
CA ALA A 147 16.39 7.49 -15.60
C ALA A 147 15.29 6.55 -16.09
N LEU A 148 14.03 6.87 -15.81
CA LEU A 148 12.87 6.13 -16.32
C LEU A 148 12.80 6.20 -17.84
N SER A 149 12.97 7.39 -18.41
CA SER A 149 12.94 7.57 -19.87
C SER A 149 14.05 6.77 -20.58
N ALA A 150 15.27 6.77 -20.01
CA ALA A 150 16.37 5.98 -20.54
C ALA A 150 16.12 4.47 -20.44
N LEU A 151 15.52 4.01 -19.32
CA LEU A 151 15.13 2.61 -19.15
C LEU A 151 14.12 2.17 -20.22
N PHE A 152 13.05 2.94 -20.43
CA PHE A 152 12.02 2.61 -21.41
C PHE A 152 12.57 2.58 -22.84
N ALA A 153 13.37 3.58 -23.21
CA ALA A 153 14.05 3.60 -24.51
C ALA A 153 14.97 2.38 -24.70
N SER A 154 15.72 1.98 -23.66
CA SER A 154 16.60 0.80 -23.72
C SER A 154 15.87 -0.53 -23.94
N ARG A 155 14.55 -0.56 -23.68
CA ARG A 155 13.66 -1.71 -23.89
C ARG A 155 12.81 -1.60 -25.16
N GLY A 156 13.07 -0.58 -26.00
CA GLY A 156 12.30 -0.34 -27.22
C GLY A 156 10.90 0.23 -26.97
N ILE A 157 10.63 0.76 -25.77
CA ILE A 157 9.38 1.42 -25.41
C ILE A 157 9.56 2.93 -25.62
N GLU A 158 9.58 3.35 -26.88
CA GLU A 158 9.94 4.73 -27.26
C GLU A 158 8.80 5.73 -27.04
N ASP A 159 7.54 5.27 -27.03
CA ASP A 159 6.38 6.14 -26.88
C ASP A 159 6.12 6.52 -25.41
N VAL A 160 6.72 5.81 -24.45
CA VAL A 160 6.54 6.06 -23.02
C VAL A 160 7.78 6.75 -22.45
N THR A 161 7.62 8.02 -22.06
CA THR A 161 8.64 8.74 -21.27
C THR A 161 8.43 8.52 -19.78
N GLY A 162 9.47 8.73 -18.98
CA GLY A 162 9.37 8.68 -17.51
C GLY A 162 8.35 9.67 -16.94
N GLU A 163 8.28 10.87 -17.51
CA GLU A 163 7.28 11.88 -17.12
C GLU A 163 5.86 11.41 -17.47
N ARG A 164 5.63 10.92 -18.69
CA ARG A 164 4.34 10.37 -19.12
C ARG A 164 3.92 9.24 -18.18
N PHE A 165 4.84 8.34 -17.84
CA PHE A 165 4.58 7.21 -16.95
C PHE A 165 4.12 7.65 -15.55
N ILE A 166 4.89 8.50 -14.89
CA ILE A 166 4.56 8.97 -13.53
C ILE A 166 3.29 9.82 -13.52
N ARG A 167 3.15 10.76 -14.47
CA ARG A 167 1.97 11.64 -14.52
C ARG A 167 0.69 10.91 -14.90
N ALA A 168 0.75 9.89 -15.76
CA ALA A 168 -0.42 9.09 -16.10
C ALA A 168 -0.92 8.32 -14.86
N LEU A 169 -0.02 7.67 -14.11
CA LEU A 169 -0.36 6.95 -12.88
C LEU A 169 -0.89 7.89 -11.79
N GLY A 170 -0.16 8.98 -11.50
CA GLY A 170 -0.59 9.97 -10.52
C GLY A 170 -1.85 10.76 -10.94
N GLY A 171 -2.11 10.84 -12.25
CA GLY A 171 -3.32 11.43 -12.81
C GLY A 171 -4.60 10.65 -12.45
N LEU A 172 -4.50 9.34 -12.23
CA LEU A 172 -5.62 8.50 -11.81
C LEU A 172 -6.13 8.84 -10.40
N CYS A 173 -5.37 9.58 -9.58
CA CYS A 173 -5.83 10.06 -8.28
C CYS A 173 -6.96 11.12 -8.38
N GLY A 174 -7.16 11.71 -9.56
CA GLY A 174 -8.12 12.79 -9.75
C GLY A 174 -7.75 14.06 -8.97
N GLU A 175 -8.73 14.96 -8.81
CA GLU A 175 -8.57 16.18 -8.01
C GLU A 175 -9.47 16.13 -6.76
N PRO A 176 -8.98 16.55 -5.58
CA PRO A 176 -7.61 17.01 -5.29
C PRO A 176 -6.62 15.85 -5.04
N ARG A 177 -5.37 16.02 -5.46
CA ARG A 177 -4.23 15.07 -5.28
C ARG A 177 -3.12 15.63 -4.39
N HIS A 178 -2.42 14.77 -3.65
CA HIS A 178 -1.39 15.14 -2.65
C HIS A 178 0.02 15.17 -3.21
N GLY A 179 0.27 14.48 -4.32
CA GLY A 179 1.61 14.39 -4.90
C GLY A 179 2.49 13.35 -4.23
N THR A 180 1.95 12.50 -3.34
CA THR A 180 2.74 11.50 -2.62
C THR A 180 2.78 10.18 -3.40
N LEU A 181 3.98 9.67 -3.65
CA LEU A 181 4.23 8.33 -4.15
C LEU A 181 5.03 7.55 -3.09
N ILE A 182 4.52 6.38 -2.72
CA ILE A 182 5.20 5.47 -1.81
C ILE A 182 5.55 4.19 -2.56
N ASP A 183 6.83 3.85 -2.63
CA ASP A 183 7.29 2.52 -3.08
C ASP A 183 7.43 1.62 -1.85
N ILE A 184 6.37 0.87 -1.55
CA ILE A 184 6.28 0.04 -0.36
C ILE A 184 7.00 -1.28 -0.61
N ALA A 185 8.23 -1.38 -0.11
CA ALA A 185 9.00 -2.62 -0.13
C ALA A 185 8.44 -3.61 0.90
N SER A 186 8.42 -4.90 0.56
CA SER A 186 8.02 -5.96 1.50
C SER A 186 8.90 -7.18 1.26
N PRO A 187 9.52 -7.77 2.30
CA PRO A 187 10.24 -9.03 2.12
C PRO A 187 9.28 -10.11 1.60
N VAL A 188 9.64 -10.74 0.47
CA VAL A 188 8.83 -11.83 -0.10
C VAL A 188 8.73 -12.97 0.93
N GLY A 189 7.52 -13.43 1.18
CA GLY A 189 7.25 -14.48 2.19
C GLY A 189 7.08 -13.95 3.61
N ALA A 190 7.22 -12.63 3.83
CA ALA A 190 6.88 -12.03 5.11
C ALA A 190 5.41 -12.34 5.45
N ARG A 191 5.21 -12.98 6.61
CA ARG A 191 3.89 -13.35 7.10
C ARG A 191 3.38 -12.30 8.08
N LYS A 192 2.14 -11.90 7.91
CA LYS A 192 1.44 -11.00 8.84
C LYS A 192 0.13 -11.67 9.26
N ILE A 193 0.06 -12.03 10.53
CA ILE A 193 -1.10 -12.74 11.12
C ILE A 193 -2.07 -11.72 11.75
N SER A 194 -1.58 -10.55 12.14
CA SER A 194 -2.40 -9.45 12.67
C SER A 194 -2.52 -8.35 11.64
N HIS A 195 -3.73 -8.16 11.12
CA HIS A 195 -4.04 -7.00 10.28
C HIS A 195 -4.12 -5.74 11.15
N SER A 196 -3.51 -4.66 10.67
CA SER A 196 -3.76 -3.30 11.15
C SER A 196 -4.57 -2.63 10.05
N TRP A 197 -5.90 -2.61 10.24
CA TRP A 197 -6.84 -2.10 9.26
C TRP A 197 -6.88 -0.59 9.36
N HIS A 198 -6.74 0.11 8.24
CA HIS A 198 -6.75 1.56 8.24
C HIS A 198 -7.29 2.16 6.94
N GLN A 199 -7.58 3.45 6.99
CA GLN A 199 -7.67 4.35 5.82
C GLN A 199 -6.50 5.32 5.90
N ASP A 200 -5.89 5.68 4.77
CA ASP A 200 -4.72 6.57 4.79
C ASP A 200 -5.12 7.97 5.28
N SER A 201 -6.33 8.40 4.93
CA SER A 201 -6.90 9.66 5.38
C SER A 201 -8.38 9.56 5.76
N GLY A 202 -9.13 8.62 5.19
CA GLY A 202 -10.58 8.51 5.22
C GLY A 202 -11.33 9.55 4.38
N TYR A 203 -10.66 10.37 3.57
CA TYR A 203 -11.33 11.35 2.69
C TYR A 203 -11.83 10.72 1.38
N ASP A 204 -12.71 11.46 0.68
CA ASP A 204 -13.15 11.12 -0.67
C ASP A 204 -12.06 11.48 -1.69
N ARG A 205 -10.93 10.78 -1.58
CA ARG A 205 -9.76 10.92 -2.46
C ARG A 205 -9.46 9.56 -3.08
N LEU A 206 -9.01 9.57 -4.33
CA LEU A 206 -8.62 8.32 -4.98
C LEU A 206 -7.18 7.99 -4.62
N THR A 207 -6.97 6.74 -4.24
CA THR A 207 -5.65 6.13 -4.08
C THR A 207 -5.43 5.18 -5.22
N VAL A 208 -4.24 5.23 -5.80
CA VAL A 208 -3.84 4.39 -6.95
C VAL A 208 -2.73 3.47 -6.49
N MET A 209 -2.90 2.16 -6.71
CA MET A 209 -1.90 1.15 -6.39
C MET A 209 -1.43 0.44 -7.66
N LEU A 210 -0.13 0.44 -7.94
CA LEU A 210 0.51 -0.37 -8.98
C LEU A 210 1.27 -1.53 -8.35
N GLY A 211 0.95 -2.76 -8.74
CA GLY A 211 1.54 -3.98 -8.19
C GLY A 211 2.85 -4.37 -8.88
N PHE A 212 3.87 -4.76 -8.11
CA PHE A 212 5.12 -5.35 -8.62
C PHE A 212 5.23 -6.79 -8.09
N PRO A 213 4.69 -7.79 -8.81
CA PRO A 213 4.74 -9.18 -8.36
C PRO A 213 6.19 -9.68 -8.26
N ALA A 214 6.42 -10.57 -7.29
CA ALA A 214 7.70 -11.27 -7.18
C ALA A 214 7.98 -12.13 -8.42
N ALA A 215 9.26 -12.49 -8.61
CA ALA A 215 9.68 -13.33 -9.73
C ALA A 215 9.13 -14.77 -9.66
N ALA A 216 9.03 -15.33 -8.46
CA ALA A 216 8.36 -16.59 -8.24
C ALA A 216 6.83 -16.42 -8.40
N PRO A 217 6.07 -17.45 -8.77
CA PRO A 217 4.61 -17.39 -8.80
C PRO A 217 4.01 -17.49 -7.39
N SER A 218 2.87 -16.82 -7.13
CA SER A 218 2.18 -16.80 -5.83
C SER A 218 1.88 -18.20 -5.29
N GLU A 219 1.61 -19.13 -6.19
CA GLU A 219 1.32 -20.53 -5.96
C GLU A 219 2.47 -21.26 -5.28
N SER A 220 3.72 -20.85 -5.53
CA SER A 220 4.89 -21.43 -4.85
C SER A 220 4.92 -21.10 -3.35
N MET A 221 4.12 -20.11 -2.92
CA MET A 221 3.94 -19.74 -1.52
C MET A 221 2.59 -20.20 -0.94
N GLY A 222 1.87 -21.06 -1.67
CA GLY A 222 0.57 -21.59 -1.26
C GLY A 222 -0.57 -20.58 -1.37
N LEU A 223 -0.40 -19.52 -2.17
CA LEU A 223 -1.42 -18.51 -2.44
C LEU A 223 -2.08 -18.78 -3.80
N PRO A 224 -3.34 -18.34 -4.02
CA PRO A 224 -3.87 -18.24 -5.37
C PRO A 224 -3.03 -17.31 -6.26
N SER A 225 -3.11 -17.50 -7.58
CA SER A 225 -2.36 -16.70 -8.56
C SER A 225 -2.56 -15.20 -8.34
N GLY A 226 -1.45 -14.44 -8.33
CA GLY A 226 -1.46 -12.98 -8.18
C GLY A 226 -1.83 -12.45 -6.80
N VAL A 227 -2.26 -13.29 -5.85
CA VAL A 227 -2.57 -12.89 -4.48
C VAL A 227 -1.27 -12.62 -3.71
N GLY A 228 -1.34 -11.65 -2.78
CA GLY A 228 -0.19 -11.21 -2.00
C GLY A 228 0.56 -10.02 -2.62
N VAL A 229 0.15 -9.58 -3.82
CA VAL A 229 0.68 -8.37 -4.46
C VAL A 229 0.03 -7.11 -3.91
N PHE A 230 -1.29 -7.05 -3.88
CA PHE A 230 -2.01 -5.91 -3.32
C PHE A 230 -2.31 -6.08 -1.84
N SER A 231 -2.66 -4.97 -1.20
CA SER A 231 -3.20 -4.96 0.14
C SER A 231 -4.53 -5.69 0.20
N HIS A 232 -4.83 -6.31 1.34
CA HIS A 232 -6.20 -6.72 1.63
C HIS A 232 -7.09 -5.50 1.75
N ALA A 233 -8.38 -5.69 1.49
CA ALA A 233 -9.34 -4.61 1.55
C ALA A 233 -10.71 -5.08 2.06
N VAL A 234 -11.44 -4.17 2.69
CA VAL A 234 -12.82 -4.36 3.12
C VAL A 234 -13.67 -3.27 2.48
N LYS A 235 -14.73 -3.68 1.78
CA LYS A 235 -15.72 -2.80 1.15
C LYS A 235 -16.63 -2.21 2.22
N LEU A 236 -16.66 -0.88 2.38
CA LEU A 236 -17.49 -0.23 3.38
C LEU A 236 -18.78 0.29 2.78
N SER A 237 -19.93 -0.08 3.35
CA SER A 237 -21.23 0.43 2.89
C SER A 237 -21.32 1.96 2.93
N HIS A 238 -20.62 2.62 3.86
CA HIS A 238 -20.68 4.06 4.10
C HIS A 238 -19.29 4.54 4.55
N ALA A 239 -18.99 5.82 4.36
CA ALA A 239 -17.74 6.40 4.87
C ALA A 239 -17.71 6.37 6.41
N LEU A 240 -16.52 6.09 6.97
CA LEU A 240 -16.33 6.11 8.42
C LEU A 240 -16.34 7.54 8.97
N ARG A 241 -16.91 7.68 10.17
CA ARG A 241 -16.77 8.86 11.01
C ARG A 241 -15.30 9.06 11.34
N ARG A 242 -14.90 10.33 11.41
CA ARG A 242 -13.52 10.72 11.66
C ARG A 242 -13.41 11.40 13.02
N PRO A 243 -12.85 10.71 14.03
CA PRO A 243 -12.49 11.36 15.28
C PRO A 243 -11.18 12.17 15.15
N SER A 244 -10.33 11.84 14.17
CA SER A 244 -8.98 12.39 14.01
C SER A 244 -8.92 13.67 13.16
N PRO A 245 -7.94 14.56 13.40
CA PRO A 245 -7.73 15.76 12.61
C PRO A 245 -7.49 15.47 11.12
N PRO A 246 -7.66 16.47 10.23
CA PRO A 246 -7.36 16.32 8.81
C PRO A 246 -5.95 15.77 8.56
N GLY A 247 -5.86 14.76 7.69
CA GLY A 247 -4.58 14.20 7.23
C GLY A 247 -4.00 13.08 8.10
N ALA A 248 -4.58 12.77 9.26
CA ALA A 248 -4.17 11.62 10.05
C ALA A 248 -4.70 10.30 9.46
N VAL A 249 -3.89 9.23 9.56
CA VAL A 249 -4.31 7.85 9.30
C VAL A 249 -5.46 7.49 10.24
N LEU A 250 -6.50 6.87 9.69
CA LEU A 250 -7.63 6.39 10.46
C LEU A 250 -7.45 4.90 10.73
N GLN A 251 -6.96 4.54 11.92
CA GLN A 251 -6.89 3.14 12.33
C GLN A 251 -8.29 2.62 12.67
N TRP A 252 -8.59 1.39 12.26
CA TRP A 252 -9.85 0.74 12.57
C TRP A 252 -10.05 0.60 14.08
N GLU A 253 -8.98 0.28 14.79
CA GLU A 253 -9.01 0.12 16.24
C GLU A 253 -9.39 1.43 16.94
N ASP A 254 -9.01 2.60 16.43
CA ASP A 254 -9.39 3.89 17.01
C ASP A 254 -10.89 4.20 16.83
N VAL A 255 -11.49 3.63 15.78
CA VAL A 255 -12.91 3.86 15.43
C VAL A 255 -13.83 2.82 16.05
N ALA A 256 -13.39 1.56 16.09
CA ALA A 256 -14.22 0.40 16.35
C ALA A 256 -13.86 -0.38 17.62
N SER A 257 -12.63 -0.26 18.16
CA SER A 257 -12.25 -1.01 19.38
C SER A 257 -13.02 -0.57 20.61
N ALA A 258 -13.52 0.67 20.63
CA ALA A 258 -14.46 1.17 21.64
C ALA A 258 -15.87 0.53 21.57
N ARG A 259 -16.18 -0.31 20.56
CA ARG A 259 -17.54 -0.79 20.26
C ARG A 259 -17.66 -2.29 19.93
N ASP A 260 -16.61 -3.09 20.16
CA ASP A 260 -16.56 -4.55 19.91
C ASP A 260 -16.93 -4.99 18.47
N VAL A 261 -16.75 -4.12 17.47
CA VAL A 261 -17.06 -4.46 16.08
C VAL A 261 -15.85 -5.13 15.41
N ARG A 262 -15.94 -6.44 15.17
CA ARG A 262 -14.89 -7.23 14.52
C ARG A 262 -15.14 -7.37 13.01
N LEU A 263 -14.07 -7.24 12.24
CA LEU A 263 -14.06 -7.53 10.81
C LEU A 263 -13.88 -9.04 10.59
N ASP A 264 -14.96 -9.71 10.21
CA ASP A 264 -14.95 -11.13 9.86
C ASP A 264 -14.27 -11.37 8.49
N ALA A 265 -13.66 -12.54 8.32
CA ALA A 265 -13.02 -12.96 7.07
C ALA A 265 -13.93 -12.89 5.83
N ARG A 266 -15.27 -13.01 5.99
CA ARG A 266 -16.22 -12.88 4.88
C ARG A 266 -16.25 -11.49 4.22
N PHE A 267 -15.75 -10.46 4.91
CA PHE A 267 -15.66 -9.09 4.40
C PHE A 267 -14.28 -8.77 3.80
N VAL A 268 -13.29 -9.64 4.00
CA VAL A 268 -11.88 -9.39 3.64
C VAL A 268 -11.60 -9.87 2.22
N ALA A 269 -11.57 -8.92 1.29
CA ALA A 269 -11.14 -9.14 -0.08
C ALA A 269 -9.62 -9.27 -0.18
N ARG A 270 -9.17 -10.12 -1.11
CA ARG A 270 -7.75 -10.28 -1.45
C ARG A 270 -7.57 -10.05 -2.96
N PRO A 271 -7.39 -8.80 -3.40
CA PRO A 271 -7.25 -8.50 -4.82
C PRO A 271 -6.04 -9.24 -5.41
N ALA A 272 -6.27 -9.88 -6.55
CA ALA A 272 -5.22 -10.58 -7.28
C ALA A 272 -4.64 -9.64 -8.34
N PHE A 273 -3.32 -9.63 -8.46
CA PHE A 273 -2.64 -9.08 -9.63
C PHE A 273 -2.88 -9.97 -10.84
N ALA A 274 -3.26 -9.36 -11.96
CA ALA A 274 -3.44 -10.05 -13.22
C ALA A 274 -3.26 -9.07 -14.37
N ARG A 275 -3.06 -9.61 -15.59
CA ARG A 275 -3.04 -8.81 -16.81
C ARG A 275 -4.36 -8.04 -16.97
N HIS A 276 -4.26 -6.79 -17.40
CA HIS A 276 -5.31 -5.79 -17.47
C HIS A 276 -5.91 -5.35 -16.12
N ARG A 277 -5.30 -5.76 -15.00
CA ARG A 277 -5.71 -5.42 -13.63
C ARG A 277 -4.49 -5.09 -12.75
N GLU A 278 -3.43 -4.57 -13.36
CA GLU A 278 -2.16 -4.28 -12.70
C GLU A 278 -2.22 -3.04 -11.81
N ILE A 279 -3.22 -2.19 -12.03
CA ILE A 279 -3.48 -0.98 -11.26
C ILE A 279 -4.85 -1.08 -10.61
N ILE A 280 -4.90 -0.76 -9.32
CA ILE A 280 -6.12 -0.64 -8.52
C ILE A 280 -6.32 0.83 -8.16
N VAL A 281 -7.50 1.37 -8.46
CA VAL A 281 -7.92 2.70 -8.03
C VAL A 281 -9.11 2.56 -7.08
N TYR A 282 -9.03 3.16 -5.90
CA TYR A 282 -10.14 3.16 -4.95
C TYR A 282 -10.28 4.48 -4.23
N ARG A 283 -11.50 4.79 -3.78
CA ARG A 283 -11.75 5.92 -2.90
C ARG A 283 -11.40 5.52 -1.47
N ASP A 284 -10.47 6.24 -0.86
CA ASP A 284 -9.94 5.93 0.48
C ASP A 284 -11.05 5.84 1.54
N SER A 285 -12.06 6.72 1.49
CA SER A 285 -13.22 6.67 2.40
C SER A 285 -14.11 5.42 2.27
N SER A 286 -14.04 4.70 1.15
CA SER A 286 -14.90 3.53 0.86
C SER A 286 -14.28 2.19 1.20
N ILE A 287 -12.98 2.18 1.55
CA ILE A 287 -12.18 0.97 1.77
C ILE A 287 -11.43 1.08 3.09
N LEU A 288 -11.42 0.00 3.88
CA LEU A 288 -10.33 -0.25 4.84
C LEU A 288 -9.32 -1.17 4.18
N HIS A 289 -8.04 -0.92 4.38
CA HIS A 289 -6.99 -1.79 3.83
C HIS A 289 -5.97 -2.20 4.89
N SER A 290 -5.30 -3.31 4.61
CA SER A 290 -4.18 -3.80 5.42
C SER A 290 -3.19 -4.58 4.56
N ALA A 291 -1.96 -4.74 5.05
CA ALA A 291 -0.98 -5.58 4.39
C ALA A 291 -1.50 -7.03 4.23
N PRO A 292 -1.09 -7.74 3.16
CA PRO A 292 -1.53 -9.10 2.90
C PRO A 292 -1.06 -10.10 3.98
N ASP A 293 -1.74 -11.25 4.06
CA ASP A 293 -1.37 -12.36 4.98
C ASP A 293 0.08 -12.81 4.74
N VAL A 294 0.44 -12.90 3.45
CA VAL A 294 1.77 -13.24 2.97
C VAL A 294 2.09 -12.29 1.82
N ALA A 295 3.19 -11.56 1.95
CA ALA A 295 3.65 -10.67 0.88
C ALA A 295 4.24 -11.48 -0.28
N HIS A 296 3.68 -11.31 -1.47
CA HIS A 296 4.17 -11.88 -2.72
C HIS A 296 4.42 -10.77 -3.75
N ARG A 297 5.31 -9.83 -3.38
CA ARG A 297 5.64 -8.67 -4.20
C ARG A 297 7.05 -8.19 -3.92
N GLU A 298 7.68 -7.64 -4.94
CA GLU A 298 8.88 -6.81 -4.77
C GLU A 298 8.50 -5.47 -4.15
N ALA A 299 7.35 -4.93 -4.58
CA ALA A 299 6.74 -3.74 -4.01
C ALA A 299 5.27 -3.59 -4.38
N VAL A 300 4.65 -2.60 -3.76
CA VAL A 300 3.47 -1.93 -4.33
C VAL A 300 3.73 -0.43 -4.31
N TRP A 301 3.49 0.22 -5.44
CA TRP A 301 3.51 1.67 -5.50
C TRP A 301 2.15 2.21 -5.14
N ARG A 302 2.11 3.25 -4.32
CA ARG A 302 0.88 3.92 -3.90
C ARG A 302 0.96 5.40 -4.19
N PHE A 303 0.09 5.90 -5.05
CA PHE A 303 -0.06 7.33 -5.35
C PHE A 303 -1.28 7.90 -4.61
N MET A 304 -1.11 9.11 -4.07
CA MET A 304 -2.15 9.89 -3.38
C MET A 304 -2.03 11.38 -3.73
#